data_AF-A0A3D3XMU5-F1
#
_entry.id   AF-A0A3D3XMU5-F1
#
_cell.length_a   1.000
_cell.length_b   1.000
_cell.length_c   1.000
_cell.angle_alpha   90.00
_cell.angle_beta   90.00
_cell.angle_gamma   90.00
#
_symmetry.space_group_name_H-M   'P 1'
#
loop_
_entity.id
_entity.type
_entity.pdbx_description
1 polymer ?
#
loop_
_entity_poly.entity_id
_entity_poly.type
_entity_poly.pdbx_seq_one_letter_code
_entity_poly.pdbx_strand_id
1 'polypeptide(L)'
;DTMSDRLALFIQEEVLPAVLKNDAIRAAYPRMAFTKDPWGRGVMGCSSGGAAALSMGWFRPDLFRRLITYSGTFVDQQDDDAPEEASFPLG
;
A
#
# COMPACT_ATOMS: atom_id res chain seq x y z
N ASP A 1 3.69 -9.96 -7.99
CA ASP A 1 3.65 -8.71 -7.22
C ASP A 1 5.09 -8.24 -7.17
N THR A 2 5.35 -7.02 -7.62
CA THR A 2 6.71 -6.47 -7.60
C THR A 2 6.95 -5.88 -6.22
N MET A 3 7.96 -6.39 -5.53
CA MET A 3 8.43 -5.93 -4.22
C MET A 3 9.06 -4.53 -4.37
N SER A 4 8.19 -3.52 -4.39
CA SER A 4 8.59 -2.12 -4.51
C SER A 4 7.76 -1.23 -3.59
N ASP A 5 8.17 0.02 -3.45
CA ASP A 5 7.42 1.04 -2.71
C ASP A 5 6.23 1.61 -3.49
N ARG A 6 6.05 1.22 -4.75
CA ARG A 6 5.10 1.81 -5.69
C ARG A 6 3.67 1.80 -5.16
N LEU A 7 3.23 0.69 -4.55
CA LEU A 7 1.89 0.63 -3.97
C LEU A 7 1.74 1.58 -2.78
N ALA A 8 2.75 1.68 -1.91
CA ALA A 8 2.71 2.60 -0.78
C ALA A 8 2.66 4.06 -1.23
N LEU A 9 3.45 4.42 -2.25
CA LEU A 9 3.46 5.74 -2.88
C LEU A 9 2.14 6.05 -3.57
N PHE A 10 1.58 5.12 -4.34
CA PHE A 10 0.28 5.29 -4.99
C PHE A 10 -0.82 5.61 -3.96
N ILE A 11 -0.90 4.83 -2.88
CA ILE A 11 -1.89 5.10 -1.82
C ILE A 11 -1.64 6.47 -1.18
N GLN A 12 -0.39 6.77 -0.81
CA GLN A 12 -0.06 7.98 -0.06
C GLN A 12 -0.18 9.28 -0.88
N GLU A 13 0.29 9.27 -2.12
CA GLU A 13 0.43 10.47 -2.95
C GLU A 13 -0.78 10.69 -3.88
N GLU A 14 -1.52 9.64 -4.22
CA GLU A 14 -2.64 9.73 -5.15
C GLU A 14 -3.98 9.46 -4.47
N VAL A 15 -4.13 8.29 -3.82
CA VAL A 15 -5.43 7.86 -3.28
C VAL A 15 -5.86 8.69 -2.08
N LEU A 16 -5.03 8.82 -1.03
CA LEU A 16 -5.41 9.57 0.17
C LEU A 16 -5.73 11.04 -0.15
N PRO A 17 -4.95 11.76 -0.98
CA PRO A 17 -5.31 13.12 -1.41
C PRO A 17 -6.59 13.18 -2.24
N ALA A 18 -6.84 12.20 -3.11
CA ALA A 18 -8.08 12.15 -3.89
C ALA A 18 -9.31 11.97 -2.99
N VAL A 19 -9.22 11.11 -1.96
CA VAL A 19 -10.29 10.92 -0.97
C VAL A 19 -10.61 12.22 -0.23
N LEU A 20 -9.60 12.97 0.21
CA LEU A 20 -9.81 14.25 0.90
C LEU A 20 -10.39 15.34 -0.01
N LYS A 21 -10.15 15.26 -1.31
CA LYS A 21 -10.65 16.23 -2.31
C LYS A 21 -12.04 15.87 -2.85
N ASN A 22 -12.53 14.66 -2.63
CA ASN A 22 -13.82 14.23 -3.16
C ASN A 22 -14.99 14.99 -2.51
N ASP A 23 -15.84 15.61 -3.33
CA ASP A 23 -16.93 16.47 -2.86
C ASP A 23 -17.98 15.74 -2.01
N ALA A 24 -18.34 14.51 -2.38
CA ALA A 24 -19.32 13.72 -1.63
C ALA A 24 -18.77 13.33 -0.24
N ILE A 25 -17.50 12.93 -0.17
CA ILE A 25 -16.83 12.60 1.10
C ILE A 25 -16.71 13.85 1.98
N ARG A 26 -16.34 15.01 1.41
CA ARG A 26 -16.25 16.28 2.14
C ARG A 26 -17.61 16.74 2.68
N ALA A 27 -18.68 16.55 1.91
CA ALA A 27 -20.04 16.87 2.36
C ALA A 27 -20.47 15.98 3.55
N ALA A 28 -20.16 14.68 3.49
CA ALA A 28 -20.49 13.73 4.56
C ALA A 28 -19.59 13.90 5.80
N TYR A 29 -18.31 14.22 5.61
CA TYR A 29 -17.29 14.29 6.65
C TYR A 29 -16.47 15.60 6.56
N PRO A 30 -17.04 16.75 6.95
CA PRO A 30 -16.46 18.08 6.69
C PRO A 30 -15.13 18.35 7.41
N ARG A 31 -14.74 17.52 8.37
CA ARG A 31 -13.47 17.62 9.11
C ARG A 31 -12.61 16.36 8.98
N MET A 32 -12.86 15.52 7.96
CA MET A 32 -12.06 14.32 7.74
C MET A 32 -10.61 14.69 7.50
N ALA A 33 -9.70 14.01 8.19
CA ALA A 33 -8.27 14.13 8.00
C ALA A 33 -7.61 12.78 8.25
N PHE A 34 -6.54 12.50 7.50
CA PHE A 34 -5.68 11.35 7.77
C PHE A 34 -4.51 11.78 8.65
N THR A 35 -4.22 11.01 9.69
CA THR A 35 -3.01 11.21 10.49
C THR A 35 -1.76 11.12 9.63
N LYS A 36 -0.70 11.83 10.00
CA LYS A 36 0.64 11.69 9.41
C LYS A 36 1.56 10.78 10.24
N ASP A 37 1.12 10.40 11.45
CA ASP A 37 1.85 9.44 12.28
C ASP A 37 1.72 8.04 11.67
N PRO A 38 2.83 7.40 11.24
CA PRO A 38 2.80 6.07 10.64
C PRO A 38 2.32 4.99 11.62
N TRP A 39 2.47 5.20 12.93
CA TRP A 39 1.88 4.30 13.91
C TRP A 39 0.35 4.37 13.93
N GLY A 40 -0.24 5.47 13.47
CA GLY A 40 -1.68 5.60 13.31
C GLY A 40 -2.21 5.04 11.98
N ARG A 41 -1.34 4.46 11.15
CA ARG A 41 -1.68 3.98 9.80
C ARG A 41 -1.49 2.48 9.67
N GLY A 42 -2.48 1.83 9.08
CA GLY A 42 -2.44 0.40 8.82
C GLY A 42 -2.88 0.03 7.43
N VAL A 43 -2.34 -1.09 6.97
CA VAL A 43 -2.69 -1.75 5.70
C VAL A 43 -3.07 -3.17 6.04
N MET A 44 -4.12 -3.67 5.39
CA MET A 44 -4.54 -5.05 5.49
C MET A 44 -4.70 -5.68 4.12
N GLY A 45 -4.44 -6.98 4.05
CA GLY A 45 -4.65 -7.74 2.82
C GLY A 45 -4.79 -9.24 3.07
N CYS A 46 -5.35 -9.93 2.08
CA CYS A 46 -5.56 -11.38 2.10
C CYS A 46 -4.97 -12.01 0.83
N SER A 47 -4.43 -13.24 0.92
CA SER A 47 -3.80 -13.92 -0.24
C SER A 47 -2.67 -13.07 -0.82
N SER A 48 -2.66 -12.78 -2.12
CA SER A 48 -1.70 -11.86 -2.75
C SER A 48 -1.73 -10.45 -2.14
N GLY A 49 -2.89 -10.00 -1.69
CA GLY A 49 -3.01 -8.73 -0.95
C GLY A 49 -2.23 -8.74 0.36
N GLY A 50 -2.00 -9.90 0.97
CA GLY A 50 -1.16 -10.05 2.15
C GLY A 50 0.32 -9.76 1.86
N ALA A 51 0.83 -10.22 0.71
CA ALA A 51 2.17 -9.88 0.23
C ALA A 51 2.26 -8.37 -0.06
N ALA A 52 1.30 -7.82 -0.80
CA ALA A 52 1.24 -6.39 -1.10
C ALA A 52 1.21 -5.51 0.17
N ALA A 53 0.43 -5.90 1.19
CA ALA A 53 0.38 -5.21 2.47
C ALA A 53 1.72 -5.26 3.21
N LEU A 54 2.41 -6.41 3.18
CA LEU A 54 3.76 -6.54 3.72
C LEU A 54 4.74 -5.62 2.98
N SER A 55 4.76 -5.66 1.64
CA SER A 55 5.63 -4.84 0.78
C SER A 55 5.48 -3.35 1.05
N MET A 56 4.24 -2.85 1.20
CA MET A 56 3.99 -1.45 1.53
C MET A 56 4.71 -1.01 2.82
N GLY A 57 4.57 -1.79 3.89
CA GLY A 57 5.21 -1.47 5.17
C GLY A 57 6.71 -1.76 5.19
N TRP A 58 7.18 -2.73 4.40
CA TRP A 58 8.58 -3.08 4.27
C TRP A 58 9.39 -1.96 3.63
N PHE A 59 8.91 -1.43 2.50
CA PHE A 59 9.61 -0.35 1.78
C PHE A 59 9.31 1.03 2.33
N ARG A 60 8.11 1.27 2.88
CA ARG A 60 7.71 2.57 3.43
C ARG A 60 7.22 2.49 4.88
N PRO A 61 8.07 2.06 5.83
CA PRO A 61 7.74 2.06 7.24
C PRO A 61 7.57 3.48 7.81
N ASP A 62 8.01 4.51 7.11
CA ASP A 62 7.73 5.91 7.41
C ASP A 62 6.28 6.32 7.09
N LEU A 63 5.56 5.54 6.26
CA LEU A 63 4.16 5.79 5.89
C LEU A 63 3.17 4.83 6.57
N PHE A 64 3.48 3.53 6.64
CA PHE A 64 2.56 2.51 7.16
C PHE A 64 3.31 1.54 8.08
N ARG A 65 2.89 1.40 9.34
CA ARG A 65 3.55 0.52 10.33
C ARG A 65 2.70 -0.61 10.88
N ARG A 66 1.38 -0.55 10.71
CA ARG A 66 0.48 -1.61 11.16
C ARG A 66 0.08 -2.48 9.98
N LEU A 67 0.61 -3.70 9.90
CA LEU A 67 0.37 -4.60 8.78
C LEU A 67 -0.45 -5.79 9.26
N ILE A 68 -1.55 -6.08 8.55
CA ILE A 68 -2.39 -7.25 8.82
C ILE A 68 -2.45 -8.09 7.55
N THR A 69 -1.86 -9.28 7.58
CA THR A 69 -1.77 -10.18 6.44
C THR A 69 -2.52 -11.47 6.73
N TYR A 70 -3.66 -11.69 6.08
CA TYR A 70 -4.42 -12.94 6.18
C TYR A 70 -4.01 -13.90 5.06
N SER A 71 -3.54 -15.11 5.42
CA SER A 71 -3.14 -16.13 4.44
C SER A 71 -2.27 -15.56 3.30
N GLY A 72 -1.27 -14.75 3.66
CA GLY A 72 -0.45 -14.01 2.70
C GLY A 72 0.31 -14.92 1.76
N THR A 73 0.29 -14.61 0.46
CA THR A 73 1.02 -15.35 -0.56
C THR A 73 2.50 -14.94 -0.57
N PHE A 74 3.27 -15.45 0.40
CA PHE A 74 4.70 -15.17 0.54
C PHE A 74 5.56 -16.13 -0.29
N VAL A 75 5.31 -16.12 -1.60
CA VAL A 75 6.10 -16.81 -2.62
C VAL A 75 6.39 -15.81 -3.73
N ASP A 76 7.28 -16.17 -4.65
CA ASP A 76 7.49 -15.37 -5.84
C ASP A 76 6.19 -15.26 -6.64
N GLN A 77 5.70 -14.02 -6.75
CA GLN A 77 4.48 -13.69 -7.46
C GLN A 77 4.77 -12.80 -8.67
N GLN A 78 6.03 -12.37 -8.87
CA GLN A 78 6.35 -11.53 -10.00
C GLN A 78 6.14 -12.33 -11.29
N ASP A 79 5.70 -11.63 -12.32
CA ASP A 79 5.59 -12.24 -13.64
C ASP A 79 6.96 -12.13 -14.30
N ASP A 80 7.57 -13.26 -14.65
CA ASP A 80 8.90 -13.35 -15.24
C ASP A 80 9.02 -12.54 -16.55
N ASP A 81 7.89 -12.32 -17.25
CA ASP A 81 7.83 -11.52 -18.48
C ASP A 81 7.58 -10.02 -18.21
N ALA A 82 7.41 -9.60 -16.95
CA ALA A 82 7.18 -8.20 -16.62
C ALA A 82 8.43 -7.34 -16.87
N PRO A 83 8.29 -6.10 -17.38
CA PRO A 83 9.40 -5.17 -17.52
C PRO A 83 10.18 -4.94 -16.21
N GLU A 84 9.48 -5.03 -15.08
CA GLU A 84 10.03 -4.87 -13.73
C GLU A 84 11.02 -5.97 -13.33
N GLU A 85 11.00 -7.15 -13.96
CA GLU A 85 11.90 -8.28 -13.66
C GLU A 85 13.37 -7.91 -13.79
N ALA A 86 13.73 -7.11 -14.79
CA ALA A 86 15.10 -6.64 -14.96
C ALA A 86 15.59 -5.75 -13.80
N SER A 87 14.66 -5.09 -13.10
CA SER A 87 14.96 -4.17 -11.98
C SER A 87 14.79 -4.85 -10.61
N PHE A 88 13.90 -5.84 -10.51
CA PHE A 88 13.55 -6.56 -9.30
C PHE A 88 13.60 -8.09 -9.56
N PRO A 89 14.78 -8.66 -9.80
CA PRO A 89 14.93 -10.05 -10.30
C PRO A 89 14.66 -11.14 -9.24
N LEU A 90 14.17 -10.76 -8.07
CA LEU A 90 13.87 -11.68 -6.96
C LEU A 90 12.48 -11.37 -6.37
N GLY A 91 11.64 -10.72 -7.17
CA GLY A 91 10.50 -9.96 -6.69
C GLY A 91 10.89 -8.56 -6.26
#